data_AF-W7IN21-F1
#
_entry.id   AF-W7IN21-F1
#
_cell.length_a   1.000
_cell.length_b   1.000
_cell.length_c   1.000
_cell.angle_alpha   90.00
_cell.angle_beta   90.00
_cell.angle_gamma   90.00
#
_symmetry.space_group_name_H-M   'P 1'
#
loop_
_entity.id
_entity.type
_entity.pdbx_description
1 polymer ?
#
loop_
_entity_poly.entity_id
_entity_poly.type
_entity_poly.pdbx_seq_one_letter_code
_entity_poly.pdbx_strand_id
1 'polypeptide(L)'
;MSEDVQTPETDEAPVAAVEAPEADAVEETPEVADTDADESAEEAPAESDAVEYEVAEDADEAPALPRIGNETAQTVGRRKQAIVRVRILPGTGQFTLNGKSLEEYFPNKVHQQLIKEPLVITEKPESFDIRARLHGGGITGQAGALRLAIARALIELDIEDRPVLKKAGFLTRDPRAKERKKYGLKKARKAPQYSKR
;
A
#
# COMPACT_ATOMS: atom_id res chain seq x y z
N MET A 1 -24.78 7.84 -61.36
CA MET A 1 -23.75 8.70 -60.75
C MET A 1 -23.78 8.35 -59.27
N SER A 2 -23.41 7.13 -58.85
CA SER A 2 -22.13 6.42 -59.07
C SER A 2 -20.99 7.17 -58.38
N GLU A 3 -20.12 6.41 -57.70
CA GLU A 3 -19.03 6.77 -56.77
C GLU A 3 -19.53 6.70 -55.31
N ASP A 4 -19.47 5.59 -54.58
CA ASP A 4 -18.39 4.59 -54.38
C ASP A 4 -17.00 5.21 -54.22
N VAL A 5 -16.28 4.69 -53.21
CA VAL A 5 -14.81 4.62 -53.09
C VAL A 5 -14.22 5.18 -51.77
N GLN A 6 -13.88 4.19 -50.93
CA GLN A 6 -12.66 3.99 -50.12
C GLN A 6 -12.47 4.66 -48.75
N THR A 7 -12.70 3.83 -47.73
CA THR A 7 -11.73 3.57 -46.65
C THR A 7 -10.32 3.26 -47.18
N PRO A 8 -9.27 3.68 -46.45
CA PRO A 8 -8.04 2.91 -46.40
C PRO A 8 -7.82 2.29 -45.00
N GLU A 9 -8.10 0.99 -44.92
CA GLU A 9 -7.13 -0.05 -44.50
C GLU A 9 -5.81 0.19 -45.28
N THR A 10 -4.56 0.06 -44.83
CA THR A 10 -3.85 -0.58 -43.72
C THR A 10 -2.43 0.00 -43.78
N ASP A 11 -1.72 0.17 -42.67
CA ASP A 11 -0.27 -0.08 -42.72
C ASP A 11 0.19 -0.71 -41.41
N GLU A 12 0.25 -2.03 -41.50
CA GLU A 12 0.74 -2.99 -40.53
C GLU A 12 2.26 -2.99 -40.67
N ALA A 13 2.96 -2.21 -39.84
CA ALA A 13 4.41 -2.27 -39.78
C ALA A 13 4.83 -3.57 -39.06
N PRO A 14 5.59 -4.47 -39.70
CA PRO A 14 6.00 -5.72 -39.09
C PRO A 14 7.05 -5.48 -37.99
N VAL A 15 6.87 -6.24 -36.92
CA VAL A 15 7.77 -6.39 -35.78
C VAL A 15 9.14 -6.83 -36.30
N ALA A 16 10.13 -5.95 -36.20
CA ALA A 16 11.53 -6.29 -36.44
C ALA A 16 12.00 -7.20 -35.29
N ALA A 17 12.14 -8.49 -35.61
CA ALA A 17 12.92 -9.44 -34.84
C ALA A 17 14.39 -8.96 -34.82
N VAL A 18 14.89 -8.63 -33.63
CA VAL A 18 16.32 -8.46 -33.38
C VAL A 18 16.78 -9.66 -32.57
N GLU A 19 17.21 -10.66 -33.35
CA GLU A 19 18.48 -11.38 -33.21
C GLU A 19 19.13 -11.39 -31.82
N ALA A 20 19.15 -12.58 -31.22
CA ALA A 20 20.08 -12.94 -30.16
C ALA A 20 21.51 -13.03 -30.72
N PRO A 21 22.54 -12.54 -30.01
CA PRO A 21 23.89 -13.02 -30.21
C PRO A 21 24.23 -14.13 -29.22
N GLU A 22 24.99 -15.07 -29.78
CA GLU A 22 25.48 -16.33 -29.26
C GLU A 22 26.37 -16.20 -28.02
N ALA A 23 26.46 -17.34 -27.33
CA ALA A 23 27.42 -17.63 -26.30
C ALA A 23 28.85 -17.56 -26.83
N ASP A 24 29.74 -16.92 -26.08
CA ASP A 24 31.17 -17.16 -26.18
C ASP A 24 31.65 -17.76 -24.87
N ALA A 25 32.22 -18.96 -25.00
CA ALA A 25 32.83 -19.74 -23.94
C ALA A 25 34.24 -19.21 -23.67
N VAL A 26 34.62 -19.08 -22.40
CA VAL A 26 36.02 -19.00 -22.01
C VAL A 26 36.26 -20.01 -20.89
N GLU A 27 37.07 -21.01 -21.22
CA GLU A 27 37.64 -22.03 -20.35
C GLU A 27 38.48 -21.45 -19.21
N GLU A 28 38.27 -22.01 -18.02
CA GLU A 28 39.25 -22.71 -17.17
C GLU A 28 40.56 -21.99 -16.71
N THR A 29 40.55 -21.62 -15.42
CA THR A 29 41.53 -21.73 -14.30
C THR A 29 43.06 -21.60 -14.52
N PRO A 30 43.84 -21.17 -13.49
CA PRO A 30 44.21 -22.06 -12.38
C PRO A 30 44.21 -21.45 -10.97
N GLU A 31 43.80 -22.32 -10.04
CA GLU A 31 44.28 -22.60 -8.68
C GLU A 31 45.54 -21.88 -8.17
N VAL A 32 45.45 -21.31 -6.95
CA VAL A 32 46.57 -21.26 -5.99
C VAL A 32 46.02 -21.52 -4.58
N ALA A 33 46.36 -22.71 -4.06
CA ALA A 33 46.44 -22.98 -2.64
C ALA A 33 47.91 -22.88 -2.24
N ASP A 34 48.21 -22.21 -1.12
CA ASP A 34 49.30 -22.64 -0.25
C ASP A 34 49.05 -22.17 1.19
N THR A 35 49.35 -23.11 2.07
CA THR A 35 49.05 -23.24 3.49
C THR A 35 50.09 -22.57 4.40
N ASP A 36 49.72 -22.38 5.68
CA ASP A 36 50.49 -22.69 6.90
C ASP A 36 49.91 -21.83 8.06
N ALA A 37 49.14 -22.38 9.02
CA ALA A 37 49.51 -23.25 10.13
C ALA A 37 50.45 -22.58 11.15
N ASP A 38 49.88 -22.10 12.26
CA ASP A 38 50.50 -22.22 13.58
C ASP A 38 49.41 -22.43 14.64
N GLU A 39 49.55 -23.55 15.35
CA GLU A 39 48.70 -24.05 16.42
C GLU A 39 49.41 -23.77 17.75
N SER A 40 48.71 -23.24 18.74
CA SER A 40 49.05 -23.49 20.14
C SER A 40 47.81 -23.41 21.01
N ALA A 41 47.56 -24.54 21.65
CA ALA A 41 46.47 -24.85 22.55
C ALA A 41 46.61 -24.19 23.92
N GLU A 42 45.48 -23.89 24.55
CA GLU A 42 45.26 -24.21 25.97
C GLU A 42 43.75 -24.40 26.24
N GLU A 43 43.38 -25.58 26.73
CA GLU A 43 42.05 -26.00 27.18
C GLU A 43 42.06 -25.97 28.72
N ALA A 44 41.11 -25.34 29.42
CA ALA A 44 39.96 -25.95 30.14
C ALA A 44 39.81 -25.24 31.54
N PRO A 45 38.77 -25.48 32.38
CA PRO A 45 37.32 -25.52 32.16
C PRO A 45 36.48 -24.86 33.30
N ALA A 46 35.15 -25.04 33.25
CA ALA A 46 34.10 -24.86 34.29
C ALA A 46 33.60 -23.42 34.52
N GLU A 47 32.30 -23.12 34.71
CA GLU A 47 31.26 -23.88 35.40
C GLU A 47 29.86 -23.39 34.96
N SER A 48 28.89 -24.27 35.10
CA SER A 48 27.47 -24.15 34.74
C SER A 48 26.69 -23.13 35.57
N ASP A 49 25.84 -22.33 34.91
CA ASP A 49 24.60 -21.84 35.52
C ASP A 49 23.52 -21.77 34.44
N ALA A 50 22.93 -22.94 34.16
CA ALA A 50 21.67 -23.03 33.43
C ALA A 50 20.56 -22.81 34.45
N VAL A 51 20.12 -21.56 34.59
CA VAL A 51 18.88 -21.27 35.30
C VAL A 51 17.73 -21.62 34.35
N GLU A 52 17.16 -22.81 34.55
CA GLU A 52 15.84 -23.15 34.05
C GLU A 52 14.84 -22.17 34.64
N TYR A 53 14.36 -21.25 33.81
CA TYR A 53 13.18 -20.46 34.12
C TYR A 53 11.97 -21.26 33.62
N GLU A 54 11.33 -21.99 34.54
CA GLU A 54 9.96 -22.45 34.31
C GLU A 54 9.05 -21.22 34.32
N VAL A 55 8.75 -20.73 33.12
CA VAL A 55 7.69 -19.74 32.92
C VAL A 55 6.38 -20.52 32.85
N ALA A 56 5.76 -20.71 34.01
CA ALA A 56 4.34 -20.97 34.09
C ALA A 56 3.61 -19.69 33.68
N GLU A 57 3.25 -19.59 32.41
CA GLU A 57 2.31 -18.59 31.91
C GLU A 57 1.09 -19.32 31.35
N ASP A 58 0.25 -19.81 32.26
CA ASP A 58 -1.19 -19.84 32.04
C ASP A 58 -1.65 -18.39 31.81
N ALA A 59 -1.52 -17.93 30.57
CA ALA A 59 -2.07 -16.66 30.13
C ALA A 59 -3.59 -16.83 30.07
N ASP A 60 -4.27 -16.31 31.10
CA ASP A 60 -5.69 -16.03 31.13
C ASP A 60 -6.22 -15.65 29.75
N GLU A 61 -6.99 -16.55 29.16
CA GLU A 61 -7.81 -16.26 27.99
C GLU A 61 -8.88 -15.25 28.41
N ALA A 62 -8.51 -13.97 28.36
CA ALA A 62 -9.43 -12.86 28.54
C ALA A 62 -10.63 -13.09 27.62
N PRO A 63 -11.87 -13.05 28.13
CA PRO A 63 -13.03 -13.35 27.32
C PRO A 63 -13.07 -12.36 26.15
N ALA A 64 -12.85 -12.88 24.95
CA ALA A 64 -13.00 -12.12 23.72
C ALA A 64 -14.42 -11.55 23.74
N LEU A 65 -14.53 -10.23 23.94
CA LEU A 65 -15.78 -9.51 23.75
C LEU A 65 -16.40 -10.00 22.45
N PRO A 66 -17.72 -10.25 22.40
CA PRO A 66 -18.34 -10.81 21.21
C PRO A 66 -17.96 -9.91 20.05
N ARG A 67 -17.14 -10.44 19.13
CA ARG A 67 -16.88 -9.81 17.85
C ARG A 67 -18.26 -9.71 17.23
N ILE A 68 -18.84 -8.51 17.26
CA ILE A 68 -20.09 -8.21 16.58
C ILE A 68 -19.87 -8.74 15.17
N GLY A 69 -20.70 -9.70 14.77
CA GLY A 69 -20.40 -10.69 13.75
C GLY A 69 -19.62 -10.17 12.56
N ASN A 70 -18.72 -10.99 12.04
CA ASN A 70 -17.80 -10.74 10.93
C ASN A 70 -18.49 -10.27 9.61
N GLU A 71 -19.78 -9.98 9.63
CA GLU A 71 -20.56 -9.43 8.52
C GLU A 71 -20.35 -7.92 8.33
N THR A 72 -19.87 -7.17 9.32
CA THR A 72 -19.69 -5.71 9.19
C THR A 72 -18.39 -5.20 9.81
N ALA A 73 -17.49 -4.67 8.97
CA ALA A 73 -16.25 -4.02 9.41
C ALA A 73 -16.43 -2.51 9.58
N GLN A 74 -15.78 -1.92 10.60
CA GLN A 74 -15.82 -0.48 10.85
C GLN A 74 -14.41 0.08 11.02
N THR A 75 -13.97 0.91 10.07
CA THR A 75 -12.60 1.40 10.04
C THR A 75 -12.50 2.91 9.88
N VAL A 76 -11.28 3.40 10.12
CA VAL A 76 -10.94 4.80 9.97
C VAL A 76 -9.73 4.97 9.06
N GLY A 77 -9.85 5.90 8.12
CA GLY A 77 -8.78 6.38 7.26
C GLY A 77 -8.52 7.85 7.48
N ARG A 78 -7.24 8.25 7.43
CA ARG A 78 -6.82 9.64 7.63
C ARG A 78 -5.74 10.04 6.66
N ARG A 79 -5.89 11.20 6.02
CA ARG A 79 -4.87 11.80 5.15
C ARG A 79 -4.90 13.32 5.28
N LYS A 80 -3.74 13.94 5.50
CA LYS A 80 -3.63 15.36 5.85
C LYS A 80 -4.56 15.67 7.05
N GLN A 81 -5.56 16.53 6.85
CA GLN A 81 -6.57 16.92 7.83
C GLN A 81 -7.92 16.21 7.64
N ALA A 82 -8.03 15.32 6.65
CA ALA A 82 -9.27 14.57 6.39
C ALA A 82 -9.34 13.31 7.26
N ILE A 83 -10.51 13.10 7.86
CA ILE A 83 -10.86 11.92 8.65
C ILE A 83 -12.09 11.30 8.02
N VAL A 84 -12.00 10.01 7.71
CA VAL A 84 -13.10 9.26 7.11
C VAL A 84 -13.36 8.01 7.93
N ARG A 85 -14.62 7.82 8.32
CA ARG A 85 -15.09 6.62 9.01
C ARG A 85 -15.92 5.81 8.02
N VAL A 86 -15.57 4.55 7.82
CA VAL A 86 -16.22 3.66 6.86
C VAL A 86 -16.85 2.50 7.59
N ARG A 87 -18.04 2.11 7.14
CA ARG A 87 -18.67 0.83 7.46
C ARG A 87 -18.85 0.07 6.15
N ILE A 88 -18.37 -1.17 6.12
CA ILE A 88 -18.54 -2.07 4.99
C ILE A 88 -19.59 -3.11 5.34
N LEU A 89 -20.50 -3.36 4.41
CA LEU A 89 -21.54 -4.38 4.47
C LEU A 89 -21.41 -5.27 3.22
N PRO A 90 -21.64 -6.59 3.28
CA PRO A 90 -21.81 -7.41 2.09
C PRO A 90 -23.02 -6.90 1.30
N GLY A 91 -22.87 -6.69 -0.01
CA GLY A 91 -23.87 -5.99 -0.81
C GLY A 91 -23.57 -5.95 -2.31
N THR A 92 -24.04 -4.90 -2.99
CA THR A 92 -24.07 -4.77 -4.46
C THR A 92 -23.01 -3.78 -5.00
N GLY A 93 -22.05 -3.34 -4.17
CA GLY A 93 -21.04 -2.38 -4.60
C GLY A 93 -21.48 -0.91 -4.50
N GLN A 94 -22.54 -0.61 -3.75
CA GLN A 94 -23.08 0.76 -3.65
C GLN A 94 -22.25 1.63 -2.72
N PHE A 95 -21.90 2.83 -3.18
CA PHE A 95 -21.14 3.81 -2.41
C PHE A 95 -22.06 4.94 -1.92
N THR A 96 -22.25 5.02 -0.60
CA THR A 96 -22.97 6.13 0.04
C THR A 96 -22.02 6.99 0.85
N LEU A 97 -21.81 8.23 0.42
CA LEU A 97 -20.88 9.20 1.03
C LEU A 97 -21.66 10.37 1.61
N ASN A 98 -21.80 10.46 2.93
CA ASN A 98 -22.62 11.49 3.59
C ASN A 98 -24.05 11.64 2.98
N GLY A 99 -24.62 10.55 2.47
CA GLY A 99 -25.94 10.54 1.81
C GLY A 99 -25.94 10.84 0.30
N LYS A 100 -24.77 11.01 -0.32
CA LYS A 100 -24.60 11.23 -1.76
C LYS A 100 -23.92 10.04 -2.44
N SER A 101 -24.07 9.93 -3.76
CA SER A 101 -23.37 8.91 -4.54
C SER A 101 -21.88 9.27 -4.74
N LEU A 102 -21.08 8.28 -5.17
CA LEU A 102 -19.65 8.47 -5.43
C LEU A 102 -19.39 9.53 -6.50
N GLU A 103 -20.19 9.53 -7.56
CA GLU A 103 -20.04 10.43 -8.71
C GLU A 103 -20.43 11.87 -8.38
N GLU A 104 -21.47 12.05 -7.57
CA GLU A 104 -21.92 13.37 -7.15
C GLU A 104 -20.93 14.01 -6.17
N TYR A 105 -20.36 13.22 -5.24
CA TYR A 105 -19.41 13.76 -4.26
C TYR A 105 -18.01 13.99 -4.86
N PHE A 106 -17.55 13.09 -5.72
CA PHE A 106 -16.26 13.17 -6.40
C PHE A 106 -16.46 13.27 -7.92
N PRO A 107 -16.56 14.48 -8.49
CA PRO A 107 -16.75 14.64 -9.93
C PRO A 107 -15.52 14.19 -10.75
N ASN A 108 -14.33 14.22 -10.16
CA ASN A 108 -13.09 13.80 -10.83
C ASN A 108 -12.94 12.28 -10.87
N LYS A 109 -12.83 11.70 -12.08
CA LYS A 109 -12.63 10.26 -12.31
C LYS A 109 -11.38 9.69 -11.61
N VAL A 110 -10.30 10.48 -11.52
CA VAL A 110 -9.07 10.06 -10.83
C VAL A 110 -9.33 9.75 -9.35
N HIS A 111 -10.20 10.50 -8.67
CA HIS A 111 -10.54 10.23 -7.28
C HIS A 111 -11.42 9.00 -7.12
N GLN A 112 -12.33 8.77 -8.07
CA GLN A 112 -13.17 7.57 -8.09
C GLN A 112 -12.32 6.30 -8.29
N GLN A 113 -11.34 6.35 -9.21
CA GLN A 113 -10.39 5.25 -9.44
C GLN A 113 -9.58 4.95 -8.18
N LEU A 114 -9.00 5.97 -7.54
CA LEU A 114 -8.25 5.80 -6.28
C LEU A 114 -9.07 5.13 -5.16
N ILE A 115 -10.39 5.38 -5.12
CA ILE A 115 -11.28 4.78 -4.12
C ILE A 115 -11.59 3.32 -4.47
N LYS A 116 -11.70 2.98 -5.76
CA LYS A 116 -12.01 1.64 -6.27
C LYS A 116 -10.79 0.70 -6.32
N GLU A 117 -9.59 1.25 -6.47
CA GLU A 117 -8.29 0.52 -6.51
C GLU A 117 -8.16 -0.65 -5.51
N PRO A 118 -8.40 -0.49 -4.20
CA PRO A 118 -8.24 -1.61 -3.26
C PRO A 118 -9.19 -2.76 -3.53
N LEU A 119 -10.42 -2.49 -4.00
CA LEU A 119 -11.41 -3.51 -4.33
C LEU A 119 -11.07 -4.26 -5.62
N VAL A 120 -10.47 -3.56 -6.59
CA VAL A 120 -10.03 -4.16 -7.85
C VAL A 120 -8.87 -5.12 -7.61
N ILE A 121 -7.93 -4.75 -6.73
CA ILE A 121 -6.75 -5.58 -6.44
C ILE A 121 -7.08 -6.82 -5.60
N THR A 122 -8.13 -6.76 -4.79
CA THR A 122 -8.68 -7.94 -4.09
C THR A 122 -9.74 -8.67 -4.93
N GLU A 123 -9.96 -8.26 -6.19
CA GLU A 123 -10.92 -8.88 -7.12
C GLU A 123 -12.37 -8.93 -6.58
N LYS A 124 -12.74 -8.00 -5.69
CA LYS A 124 -14.06 -7.89 -5.04
C LYS A 124 -14.74 -6.52 -5.31
N PRO A 125 -14.94 -6.11 -6.58
CA PRO A 125 -15.46 -4.76 -6.89
C PRO A 125 -16.93 -4.54 -6.49
N GLU A 126 -17.77 -5.58 -6.56
CA GLU A 126 -19.23 -5.48 -6.41
C GLU A 126 -19.76 -6.20 -5.17
N SER A 127 -18.89 -6.80 -4.37
CA SER A 127 -19.28 -7.65 -3.24
C SER A 127 -19.72 -6.85 -2.00
N PHE A 128 -19.44 -5.56 -1.95
CA PHE A 128 -19.52 -4.77 -0.72
C PHE A 128 -20.18 -3.40 -0.92
N ASP A 129 -21.16 -3.09 -0.08
CA ASP A 129 -21.71 -1.75 0.05
C ASP A 129 -20.88 -0.95 1.07
N ILE A 130 -20.50 0.26 0.66
CA ILE A 130 -19.60 1.14 1.42
C ILE A 130 -20.37 2.37 1.88
N ARG A 131 -20.54 2.49 3.20
CA ARG A 131 -21.12 3.68 3.84
C ARG A 131 -20.04 4.47 4.56
N ALA A 132 -19.79 5.69 4.10
CA ALA A 132 -18.73 6.53 4.67
C ALA A 132 -19.25 7.86 5.22
N ARG A 133 -18.70 8.25 6.36
CA ARG A 133 -18.81 9.60 6.94
C ARG A 133 -17.49 10.33 6.79
N LEU A 134 -17.50 11.42 6.03
CA LEU A 134 -16.30 12.20 5.72
C LEU A 134 -16.32 13.56 6.42
N HIS A 135 -15.23 13.90 7.11
CA HIS A 135 -15.07 15.19 7.79
C HIS A 135 -13.65 15.75 7.62
N GLY A 136 -13.55 17.07 7.52
CA GLY A 136 -12.28 17.80 7.45
C GLY A 136 -11.53 17.67 6.11
N GLY A 137 -10.42 18.41 6.02
CA GLY A 137 -9.55 18.43 4.84
C GLY A 137 -10.23 19.01 3.59
N GLY A 138 -9.99 18.37 2.45
CA GLY A 138 -10.61 18.69 1.16
C GLY A 138 -10.69 17.43 0.29
N ILE A 139 -11.28 17.55 -0.90
CA ILE A 139 -11.68 16.42 -1.78
C ILE A 139 -10.52 15.41 -1.99
N THR A 140 -9.33 15.91 -2.34
CA THR A 140 -8.14 15.06 -2.58
C THR A 140 -7.66 14.31 -1.32
N GLY A 141 -7.75 14.97 -0.16
CA GLY A 141 -7.41 14.37 1.13
C GLY A 141 -8.43 13.32 1.54
N GLN A 142 -9.71 13.60 1.33
CA GLN A 142 -10.82 12.71 1.62
C GLN A 142 -10.79 11.45 0.76
N ALA A 143 -10.53 11.55 -0.54
CA ALA A 143 -10.40 10.39 -1.43
C ALA A 143 -9.26 9.45 -0.99
N GLY A 144 -8.09 9.99 -0.66
CA GLY A 144 -6.97 9.19 -0.15
C GLY A 144 -7.23 8.60 1.25
N ALA A 145 -7.99 9.29 2.09
CA ALA A 145 -8.41 8.76 3.39
C ALA A 145 -9.44 7.62 3.23
N LEU A 146 -10.38 7.74 2.30
CA LEU A 146 -11.34 6.69 1.95
C LEU A 146 -10.62 5.42 1.47
N ARG A 147 -9.68 5.57 0.53
CA ARG A 147 -8.86 4.46 0.01
C ARG A 147 -8.21 3.65 1.15
N LEU A 148 -7.58 4.34 2.10
CA LEU A 148 -6.95 3.69 3.26
C LEU A 148 -7.98 3.02 4.19
N ALA A 149 -9.16 3.62 4.37
CA ALA A 149 -10.22 3.05 5.20
C ALA A 149 -10.78 1.76 4.59
N ILE A 150 -11.05 1.75 3.28
CA ILE A 150 -11.53 0.56 2.55
C ILE A 150 -10.51 -0.57 2.65
N ALA A 151 -9.23 -0.30 2.38
CA ALA A 151 -8.18 -1.31 2.47
C ALA A 151 -8.07 -1.92 3.89
N ARG A 152 -8.28 -1.12 4.95
CA ARG A 152 -8.31 -1.63 6.33
C ARG A 152 -9.54 -2.46 6.61
N ALA A 153 -10.70 -2.06 6.09
CA ALA A 153 -11.95 -2.78 6.30
C ALA A 153 -11.93 -4.15 5.60
N LEU A 154 -11.30 -4.25 4.43
CA LEU A 154 -11.12 -5.54 3.77
C LEU A 154 -10.28 -6.52 4.61
N ILE A 155 -9.24 -6.03 5.31
CA ILE A 155 -8.44 -6.88 6.21
C ILE A 155 -9.22 -7.34 7.44
N GLU A 156 -10.13 -6.51 7.95
CA GLU A 156 -10.99 -6.89 9.08
C GLU A 156 -12.01 -7.97 8.69
N LEU A 157 -12.41 -8.02 7.41
CA LEU A 157 -13.27 -9.07 6.87
C LEU A 157 -12.47 -10.33 6.57
N ASP A 158 -11.44 -10.21 5.73
CA ASP A 158 -10.59 -11.31 5.27
C ASP A 158 -9.10 -10.98 5.53
N ILE A 159 -8.49 -11.70 6.48
CA ILE A 159 -7.09 -11.47 6.87
C ILE A 159 -6.13 -11.86 5.73
N GLU A 160 -6.55 -12.75 4.84
CA GLU A 160 -5.79 -13.25 3.69
C GLU A 160 -5.49 -12.17 2.64
N ASP A 161 -6.28 -11.10 2.58
CA ASP A 161 -6.08 -9.99 1.63
C ASP A 161 -4.91 -9.08 2.04
N ARG A 162 -4.43 -9.20 3.28
CA ARG A 162 -3.34 -8.37 3.83
C ARG A 162 -2.04 -8.41 3.02
N PRO A 163 -1.46 -9.57 2.64
CA PRO A 163 -0.25 -9.62 1.81
C PRO A 163 -0.40 -8.91 0.47
N VAL A 164 -1.55 -9.07 -0.20
CA VAL A 164 -1.82 -8.44 -1.50
C VAL A 164 -1.89 -6.92 -1.34
N LEU A 165 -2.66 -6.44 -0.38
CA LEU A 165 -2.82 -5.00 -0.09
C LEU A 165 -1.52 -4.35 0.42
N LYS A 166 -0.69 -5.09 1.15
CA LYS A 166 0.62 -4.62 1.61
C LYS A 166 1.61 -4.48 0.44
N LYS A 167 1.66 -5.46 -0.46
CA LYS A 167 2.49 -5.41 -1.68
C LYS A 167 2.10 -4.23 -2.58
N ALA A 168 0.80 -3.96 -2.72
CA ALA A 168 0.28 -2.81 -3.47
C ALA A 168 0.42 -1.45 -2.73
N GLY A 169 0.86 -1.44 -1.46
CA GLY A 169 1.13 -0.21 -0.72
C GLY A 169 -0.12 0.52 -0.18
N PHE A 170 -1.26 -0.15 -0.05
CA PHE A 170 -2.51 0.48 0.39
C PHE A 170 -2.66 0.67 1.90
N LEU A 171 -1.86 -0.04 2.69
CA LEU A 171 -1.95 -0.03 4.15
C LEU A 171 -1.14 1.10 4.81
N THR A 172 -0.23 1.71 4.05
CA THR A 172 0.62 2.79 4.53
C THR A 172 -0.17 4.08 4.58
N ARG A 173 -0.28 4.66 5.78
CA ARG A 173 -0.83 6.01 5.94
C ARG A 173 0.14 7.03 5.33
N ASP A 174 -0.34 7.86 4.41
CA ASP A 174 0.42 9.02 3.91
C ASP A 174 0.67 10.02 5.06
N PRO A 175 1.91 10.15 5.56
CA PRO A 175 2.21 10.96 6.74
C PRO A 175 2.40 12.45 6.39
N ARG A 176 2.37 12.82 5.10
CA ARG A 176 2.69 14.17 4.64
C ARG A 176 1.65 15.17 5.18
N ALA A 177 2.13 16.17 5.90
CA ALA A 177 1.35 17.29 6.41
C ALA A 177 1.95 18.61 5.93
N LYS A 178 1.12 19.68 5.93
CA LYS A 178 1.60 21.02 5.61
C LYS A 178 2.52 21.49 6.73
N GLU A 179 3.78 21.77 6.38
CA GLU A 179 4.73 22.36 7.33
C GLU A 179 4.23 23.72 7.83
N ARG A 180 4.46 23.98 9.11
CA ARG A 180 4.16 25.27 9.74
C ARG A 180 5.00 26.38 9.11
N LYS A 181 4.45 27.59 9.00
CA LYS A 181 5.22 28.79 8.65
C LYS A 181 6.21 29.10 9.77
N LYS A 182 7.51 29.09 9.46
CA LYS A 182 8.56 29.55 10.37
C LYS A 182 8.65 31.08 10.35
N TYR A 183 9.06 31.69 11.46
CA TYR A 183 9.27 33.13 11.53
C TYR A 183 10.41 33.57 10.60
N GLY A 184 10.41 34.82 10.15
CA GLY A 184 11.40 35.35 9.19
C GLY A 184 11.25 34.85 7.74
N LEU A 185 10.46 33.80 7.49
CA LEU A 185 10.20 33.26 6.15
C LEU A 185 8.84 33.71 5.60
N LYS A 186 8.75 33.83 4.27
CA LYS A 186 7.49 34.18 3.56
C LYS A 186 6.47 33.02 3.60
N LYS A 187 6.95 31.77 3.50
CA LYS A 187 6.15 30.53 3.63
C LYS A 187 6.91 29.53 4.52
N ALA A 188 6.55 28.24 4.51
CA ALA A 188 7.21 27.20 5.31
C ALA A 188 8.75 27.18 5.12
N ARG A 189 9.23 27.28 3.88
CA ARG A 189 10.67 27.27 3.53
C ARG A 189 11.13 28.46 2.68
N LYS A 190 10.20 29.22 2.08
CA LYS A 190 10.54 30.32 1.16
C LYS A 190 11.11 31.51 1.92
N ALA A 191 12.42 31.71 1.81
CA ALA A 191 13.11 32.88 2.35
C ALA A 191 12.86 34.14 1.49
N PRO A 192 12.89 35.35 2.09
CA PRO A 192 13.07 36.57 1.32
C PRO A 192 14.44 36.58 0.61
N GLN A 193 14.57 37.39 -0.44
CA GLN A 193 15.86 37.61 -1.08
C GLN A 193 16.79 38.33 -0.09
N TYR A 194 18.00 37.80 0.09
CA TYR A 194 19.02 38.37 0.99
C TYR A 194 20.06 39.15 0.17
N SER A 195 20.38 40.37 0.60
CA SER A 195 21.52 41.14 0.09
C SER A 195 22.65 41.11 1.13
N LYS A 196 23.85 40.69 0.69
CA LYS A 196 25.07 40.62 1.51
C LYS A 196 25.84 41.95 1.59
N ARG A 197 25.44 42.93 0.78
CA ARG A 197 26.13 44.21 0.61
C ARG A 197 25.69 45.22 1.65
#